data_AF-A0A4Z0BTN8-F1
#
_entry.id   AF-A0A4Z0BTN8-F1
#
_cell.length_a   1.000
_cell.length_b   1.000
_cell.length_c   1.000
_cell.angle_alpha   90.00
_cell.angle_beta   90.00
_cell.angle_gamma   90.00
#
_symmetry.space_group_name_H-M   'P 1'
#
loop_
_entity.id
_entity.type
_entity.pdbx_description
1 polymer ?
#
loop_
_entity_poly.entity_id
_entity_poly.type
_entity_poly.pdbx_seq_one_letter_code
_entity_poly.pdbx_strand_id
1 'polypeptide(L)'
;MNLKSTLLLSTLVLSSAAFAQAKAPEPDYTLSYNVGVVSDYRYRGISQSARDPALQGGIDFAHKSGFYLGTWASTIQWIKDSTPADRGAVEVDLYGGYKSSINDDFSYDVGLLQYWYPRNNYKLATGTNANTTEVYGALTYKMFTAKYSHALTDLFGTPNSSGSGYLDLSAGFDLGSGFTLTPHVGWQRIRGFGTYRDHALTLNKDFGNGFNVSAALVGTNWKSHFGTPYTLPGSGTTDLGKTSLVIGAKYNF
;
A
#
# COMPACT_ATOMS: atom_id res chain seq x y z
N MET A 1 -19.39 37.05 -69.72
CA MET A 1 -18.71 36.84 -68.42
C MET A 1 -19.52 37.50 -67.32
N ASN A 2 -20.08 36.66 -66.45
CA ASN A 2 -20.53 36.87 -65.08
C ASN A 2 -21.72 37.83 -64.81
N LEU A 3 -22.91 37.24 -64.74
CA LEU A 3 -24.07 37.75 -64.02
C LEU A 3 -23.75 37.84 -62.51
N LYS A 4 -24.04 38.98 -61.88
CA LYS A 4 -24.15 39.09 -60.42
C LYS A 4 -25.60 38.81 -60.04
N SER A 5 -25.86 37.60 -59.54
CA SER A 5 -27.16 37.19 -59.00
C SER A 5 -27.29 37.70 -57.56
N THR A 6 -28.24 38.61 -57.34
CA THR A 6 -28.71 38.99 -56.01
C THR A 6 -29.70 37.93 -55.54
N LEU A 7 -29.33 37.14 -54.54
CA LEU A 7 -30.21 36.15 -53.91
C LEU A 7 -30.59 36.63 -52.50
N LEU A 8 -31.82 37.13 -52.36
CA LEU A 8 -32.55 37.06 -51.10
C LEU A 8 -33.17 35.66 -51.02
N LEU A 9 -32.88 34.88 -49.96
CA LEU A 9 -33.87 33.97 -49.37
C LEU A 9 -33.48 33.41 -48.00
N SER A 10 -34.46 33.49 -47.09
CA SER A 10 -34.76 32.60 -45.96
C SER A 10 -33.77 32.50 -44.78
N THR A 11 -34.04 33.29 -43.74
CA THR A 11 -33.73 32.97 -42.34
C THR A 11 -34.51 31.73 -41.91
N LEU A 12 -33.82 30.61 -41.74
CA LEU A 12 -34.35 29.44 -41.05
C LEU A 12 -34.08 29.63 -39.54
N VAL A 13 -35.13 29.97 -38.78
CA VAL A 13 -35.08 29.93 -37.31
C VAL A 13 -35.09 28.46 -36.91
N LEU A 14 -33.90 27.89 -36.68
CA LEU A 14 -33.77 26.61 -35.99
C LEU A 14 -33.95 26.89 -34.50
N SER A 15 -35.15 26.61 -33.99
CA SER A 15 -35.41 26.46 -32.57
C SER A 15 -34.56 25.31 -32.03
N SER A 16 -33.43 25.63 -31.40
CA SER A 16 -32.71 24.67 -30.58
C SER A 16 -33.56 24.36 -29.34
N ALA A 17 -34.38 23.31 -29.43
CA ALA A 17 -34.92 22.67 -28.24
C ALA A 17 -33.73 22.18 -27.41
N ALA A 18 -33.41 22.93 -26.35
CA ALA A 18 -32.46 22.51 -25.35
C ALA A 18 -33.03 21.26 -24.66
N PHE A 19 -32.58 20.08 -25.09
CA PHE A 19 -32.77 18.87 -24.30
C PHE A 19 -31.99 19.07 -22.99
N ALA A 20 -32.72 19.20 -21.89
CA ALA A 20 -32.15 19.09 -20.56
C ALA A 20 -31.48 17.71 -20.45
N GLN A 21 -30.15 17.69 -20.56
CA GLN A 21 -29.36 16.48 -20.44
C GLN A 21 -29.49 16.00 -18.98
N ALA A 22 -30.28 14.95 -18.76
CA ALA A 22 -30.41 14.35 -17.44
C ALA A 22 -29.00 13.99 -16.94
N LYS A 23 -28.63 14.50 -15.75
CA LYS A 23 -27.34 14.19 -15.11
C LYS A 23 -27.21 12.67 -15.05
N ALA A 24 -26.18 12.12 -15.69
CA ALA A 24 -25.91 10.69 -15.60
C ALA A 24 -25.78 10.29 -14.12
N PRO A 25 -26.37 9.16 -13.69
CA PRO A 25 -26.26 8.72 -12.30
C PRO A 25 -24.79 8.64 -11.91
N GLU A 26 -24.46 9.14 -10.73
CA GLU A 26 -23.11 9.02 -10.19
C GLU A 26 -22.76 7.53 -10.07
N PRO A 27 -21.53 7.15 -10.44
CA PRO A 27 -21.13 5.75 -10.39
C PRO A 27 -21.28 5.21 -8.97
N ASP A 28 -21.62 3.93 -8.87
CA ASP A 28 -21.65 3.19 -7.60
C ASP A 28 -20.24 2.79 -7.13
N TYR A 29 -19.21 3.45 -7.65
CA TYR A 29 -17.82 3.21 -7.30
C TYR A 29 -17.03 4.51 -7.23
N THR A 30 -15.89 4.43 -6.57
CA THR A 30 -14.84 5.45 -6.55
C THR A 30 -13.56 4.87 -7.13
N LEU A 31 -12.77 5.73 -7.75
CA LEU A 31 -11.44 5.41 -8.24
C LEU A 31 -10.48 6.46 -7.69
N SER A 32 -9.51 6.02 -6.90
CA SER A 32 -8.54 6.89 -6.24
C SER A 32 -7.14 6.57 -6.74
N TYR A 33 -6.29 7.59 -6.83
CA TYR A 33 -4.90 7.43 -7.24
C TYR A 33 -4.00 8.10 -6.22
N ASN A 34 -2.78 7.60 -6.07
CA ASN A 34 -1.79 8.26 -5.24
C ASN A 34 -0.37 8.08 -5.78
N VAL A 35 0.47 9.06 -5.45
CA VAL A 35 1.92 8.99 -5.64
C VAL A 35 2.60 9.57 -4.40
N GLY A 36 3.72 8.98 -3.99
CA GLY A 36 4.43 9.43 -2.83
C GLY A 36 5.88 8.99 -2.80
N VAL A 37 6.62 9.53 -1.84
CA VAL A 37 7.99 9.15 -1.55
C VAL A 37 8.12 8.99 -0.04
N VAL A 38 8.85 7.97 0.38
CA VAL A 38 9.26 7.77 1.78
C VAL A 38 10.78 7.73 1.84
N SER A 39 11.36 8.17 2.96
CA SER A 39 12.81 8.11 3.16
C SER A 39 13.34 6.68 3.30
N ASP A 40 12.48 5.73 3.67
CA ASP A 40 12.78 4.32 3.88
C ASP A 40 11.45 3.52 3.85
N TYR A 41 11.30 2.63 2.87
CA TYR A 41 10.12 1.77 2.82
C TYR A 41 10.25 0.63 3.83
N ARG A 42 9.37 0.61 4.84
CA ARG A 42 9.36 -0.38 5.92
C ARG A 42 8.21 -1.38 5.78
N TYR A 43 8.54 -2.66 5.79
CA TYR A 43 7.59 -3.76 5.93
C TYR A 43 7.77 -4.43 7.28
N ARG A 44 6.74 -4.37 8.14
CA ARG A 44 6.73 -4.98 9.49
C ARG A 44 8.04 -4.68 10.25
N GLY A 45 8.45 -3.41 10.22
CA GLY A 45 9.68 -2.91 10.87
C GLY A 45 11.00 -3.12 10.11
N ILE A 46 11.04 -3.94 9.05
CA ILE A 46 12.25 -4.22 8.26
C ILE A 46 12.28 -3.38 6.98
N SER A 47 13.39 -2.69 6.74
CA SER A 47 13.61 -1.88 5.54
C SER A 47 13.62 -2.75 4.27
N GLN A 48 12.78 -2.40 3.31
CA GLN A 48 12.69 -3.00 1.98
C GLN A 48 13.55 -2.24 0.95
N SER A 49 13.80 -0.95 1.16
CA SER A 49 14.56 -0.07 0.26
C SER A 49 15.99 0.20 0.73
N ALA A 50 16.55 -0.68 1.56
CA ALA A 50 17.89 -0.56 2.15
C ALA A 50 18.16 0.74 2.91
N ARG A 51 17.13 1.36 3.51
CA ARG A 51 17.15 2.69 4.15
C ARG A 51 17.36 3.86 3.20
N ASP A 52 17.21 3.63 1.91
CA ASP A 52 17.19 4.69 0.91
C ASP A 52 15.76 5.11 0.56
N PRO A 53 15.57 6.32 0.01
CA PRO A 53 14.28 6.80 -0.42
C PRO A 53 13.60 5.85 -1.42
N ALA A 54 12.30 5.65 -1.25
CA ALA A 54 11.49 4.81 -2.11
C ALA A 54 10.34 5.60 -2.73
N LEU A 55 10.17 5.47 -4.05
CA LEU A 55 9.02 5.99 -4.78
C LEU A 55 7.87 5.00 -4.67
N GLN A 56 6.67 5.51 -4.41
CA GLN A 56 5.47 4.73 -4.17
C GLN A 56 4.30 5.29 -4.98
N GLY A 57 3.35 4.42 -5.35
CA GLY A 57 2.10 4.86 -5.95
C GLY A 57 1.08 3.75 -6.03
N GLY A 58 -0.19 4.11 -6.18
CA GLY A 58 -1.27 3.13 -6.22
C GLY A 58 -2.53 3.64 -6.90
N ILE A 59 -3.40 2.68 -7.20
CA ILE A 59 -4.71 2.86 -7.82
C ILE A 59 -5.71 1.98 -7.07
N ASP A 60 -6.81 2.58 -6.63
CA ASP A 60 -7.82 1.92 -5.80
C ASP A 60 -9.21 2.09 -6.39
N PHE A 61 -9.86 0.97 -6.71
CA PHE A 61 -11.28 0.91 -7.03
C PHE A 61 -12.06 0.44 -5.79
N ALA A 62 -13.09 1.16 -5.41
CA ALA A 62 -14.00 0.77 -4.33
C ALA A 62 -15.46 0.95 -4.75
N HIS A 63 -16.25 -0.12 -4.65
CA HIS A 63 -17.67 -0.15 -4.97
C HIS A 63 -18.52 0.04 -3.71
N LYS A 64 -19.69 0.70 -3.82
CA LYS A 64 -20.63 0.96 -2.71
C LYS A 64 -21.12 -0.30 -2.00
N SER A 65 -21.03 -1.47 -2.66
CA SER A 65 -21.37 -2.76 -2.04
C SER A 65 -20.36 -3.24 -0.99
N GLY A 66 -19.15 -2.65 -0.95
CA GLY A 66 -18.06 -3.05 -0.08
C GLY A 66 -16.90 -3.77 -0.79
N PHE A 67 -17.11 -4.22 -2.03
CA PHE A 67 -16.03 -4.80 -2.84
C PHE A 67 -15.01 -3.74 -3.26
N TYR A 68 -13.73 -4.09 -3.17
CA TYR A 68 -12.64 -3.26 -3.67
C TYR A 68 -11.57 -4.10 -4.36
N LEU A 69 -10.81 -3.43 -5.23
CA LEU A 69 -9.64 -3.96 -5.92
C LEU A 69 -8.64 -2.82 -6.07
N GLY A 70 -7.37 -3.07 -5.81
CA GLY A 70 -6.33 -2.08 -5.95
C GLY A 70 -4.99 -2.67 -6.31
N THR A 71 -4.11 -1.77 -6.71
CA THR A 71 -2.70 -2.06 -6.94
C THR A 71 -1.85 -0.98 -6.31
N TRP A 72 -0.71 -1.38 -5.78
CA TRP A 72 0.28 -0.49 -5.23
C TRP A 72 1.67 -0.93 -5.69
N ALA A 73 2.60 0.00 -5.84
CA ALA A 73 3.96 -0.35 -6.18
C ALA A 73 4.95 0.53 -5.44
N SER A 74 6.12 -0.04 -5.14
CA SER A 74 7.26 0.69 -4.58
C SER A 74 8.59 0.19 -5.11
N THR A 75 9.55 1.09 -5.21
CA THR A 75 10.96 0.70 -5.38
C THR A 75 11.47 0.00 -4.13
N ILE A 76 12.26 -1.05 -4.31
CA ILE A 76 12.90 -1.85 -3.25
C ILE A 76 14.34 -2.18 -3.61
N GLN A 77 15.12 -2.59 -2.61
CA GLN A 77 16.52 -3.00 -2.78
C GLN A 77 16.81 -4.40 -2.22
N TRP A 78 16.04 -4.89 -1.25
CA TRP A 78 16.36 -6.11 -0.51
C TRP A 78 16.62 -7.35 -1.38
N ILE A 79 15.94 -7.50 -2.53
CA ILE A 79 16.20 -8.60 -3.47
C ILE A 79 17.57 -8.46 -4.13
N LYS A 80 17.92 -7.25 -4.59
CA LYS A 80 19.22 -6.96 -5.22
C LYS A 80 20.38 -7.04 -4.23
N ASP A 81 20.09 -6.77 -2.96
CA ASP A 81 21.07 -6.88 -1.89
C ASP A 81 21.29 -8.33 -1.43
N SER A 82 20.60 -9.30 -2.02
CA SER A 82 20.67 -10.70 -1.62
C SER A 82 21.44 -11.53 -2.65
N THR A 83 22.76 -11.32 -2.72
CA THR A 83 23.65 -12.05 -3.64
C THR A 83 23.45 -13.57 -3.59
N PRO A 84 23.34 -14.26 -4.74
CA PRO A 84 23.56 -13.80 -6.11
C PRO A 84 22.31 -13.24 -6.83
N ALA A 85 21.22 -12.93 -6.14
CA ALA A 85 20.07 -12.26 -6.74
C ALA A 85 20.37 -10.77 -7.01
N ASP A 86 19.92 -10.27 -8.17
CA ASP A 86 20.22 -8.92 -8.67
C ASP A 86 19.05 -8.31 -9.48
N ARG A 87 17.90 -9.00 -9.57
CA ARG A 87 16.68 -8.54 -10.26
C ARG A 87 15.49 -8.57 -9.32
N GLY A 88 14.56 -7.63 -9.52
CA GLY A 88 13.39 -7.44 -8.64
C GLY A 88 13.47 -6.13 -7.86
N ALA A 89 13.68 -5.02 -8.58
CA ALA A 89 13.85 -3.68 -7.98
C ALA A 89 12.53 -3.01 -7.56
N VAL A 90 11.40 -3.66 -7.84
CA VAL A 90 10.06 -3.11 -7.66
C VAL A 90 9.21 -4.20 -7.02
N GLU A 91 8.46 -3.80 -6.01
CA GLU A 91 7.34 -4.53 -5.46
C GLU A 91 6.07 -4.00 -6.11
N VAL A 92 5.21 -4.90 -6.56
CA VAL A 92 3.86 -4.62 -7.05
C VAL A 92 2.90 -5.46 -6.24
N ASP A 93 2.05 -4.80 -5.49
CA ASP A 93 1.04 -5.41 -4.67
C ASP A 93 -0.28 -5.37 -5.42
N LEU A 94 -0.94 -6.52 -5.54
CA LEU A 94 -2.30 -6.63 -6.05
C LEU A 94 -3.18 -7.09 -4.90
N TYR A 95 -4.23 -6.33 -4.61
CA TYR A 95 -5.12 -6.65 -3.50
C TYR A 95 -6.58 -6.44 -3.86
N GLY A 96 -7.43 -7.18 -3.20
CA GLY A 96 -8.87 -7.02 -3.29
C GLY A 96 -9.56 -7.72 -2.15
N GLY A 97 -10.79 -7.32 -1.88
CA GLY A 97 -11.51 -7.82 -0.74
C GLY A 97 -12.89 -7.23 -0.61
N TYR A 98 -13.45 -7.41 0.57
CA TYR A 98 -14.76 -6.92 0.95
C TYR A 98 -14.66 -6.23 2.31
N LYS A 99 -15.04 -4.96 2.35
CA LYS A 99 -15.08 -4.15 3.55
C LYS A 99 -16.50 -3.65 3.80
N SER A 100 -17.00 -3.81 5.03
CA SER A 100 -18.33 -3.34 5.40
C SER A 100 -18.42 -2.99 6.89
N SER A 101 -19.39 -2.14 7.21
CA SER A 101 -19.74 -1.78 8.59
C SER A 101 -20.81 -2.73 9.10
N ILE A 102 -20.60 -3.28 10.30
CA ILE A 102 -21.58 -4.06 11.04
C ILE A 102 -22.59 -3.11 11.70
N ASN A 103 -22.08 -2.00 12.25
CA ASN A 103 -22.81 -0.88 12.82
C ASN A 103 -21.90 0.36 12.83
N ASP A 104 -22.31 1.43 13.51
CA ASP A 104 -21.58 2.70 13.56
C ASP A 104 -20.18 2.58 14.19
N ASP A 105 -19.98 1.62 15.09
CA ASP A 105 -18.73 1.44 15.83
C ASP A 105 -17.85 0.33 15.27
N PHE A 106 -18.43 -0.66 14.58
CA PHE A 106 -17.75 -1.87 14.14
C PHE A 106 -17.74 -1.99 12.62
N SER A 107 -16.57 -2.25 12.05
CA SER A 107 -16.40 -2.65 10.66
C SER A 107 -15.42 -3.80 10.52
N TYR A 108 -15.52 -4.52 9.40
CA TYR A 108 -14.59 -5.59 9.07
C TYR A 108 -14.09 -5.46 7.64
N ASP A 109 -12.92 -6.06 7.39
CA ASP A 109 -12.30 -6.14 6.07
C ASP A 109 -11.71 -7.54 5.92
N VAL A 110 -12.07 -8.25 4.86
CA VAL A 110 -11.47 -9.53 4.50
C VAL A 110 -10.94 -9.44 3.08
N GLY A 111 -9.72 -9.89 2.86
CA GLY A 111 -9.06 -9.66 1.59
C GLY A 111 -7.93 -10.61 1.28
N LEU A 112 -7.49 -10.54 0.04
CA LEU A 112 -6.29 -11.18 -0.48
C LEU A 112 -5.30 -10.10 -0.88
N LEU A 113 -4.02 -10.41 -0.73
CA LEU A 113 -2.91 -9.55 -1.10
C LEU A 113 -1.81 -10.42 -1.73
N GLN A 114 -1.44 -10.06 -2.96
CA GLN A 114 -0.33 -10.65 -3.69
C GLN A 114 0.81 -9.65 -3.74
N TYR A 115 1.89 -9.93 -3.01
CA TYR A 115 3.17 -9.25 -3.19
C TYR A 115 3.87 -9.89 -4.38
N TRP A 116 4.00 -9.13 -5.46
CA TRP A 116 4.62 -9.59 -6.69
C TRP A 116 5.87 -8.78 -6.97
N TYR A 117 6.98 -9.47 -7.27
CA TYR A 117 8.25 -8.85 -7.62
C TYR A 117 8.56 -9.18 -9.08
N PRO A 118 8.22 -8.29 -10.03
CA PRO A 118 8.36 -8.59 -11.45
C PRO A 118 9.80 -8.96 -11.82
N ARG A 119 9.96 -10.08 -12.53
CA ARG A 119 11.25 -10.59 -13.04
C ARG A 119 12.29 -10.83 -11.94
N ASN A 120 11.87 -11.00 -10.69
CA ASN A 120 12.80 -11.30 -9.60
C ASN A 120 13.53 -12.62 -9.81
N ASN A 121 14.78 -12.69 -9.38
CA ASN A 121 15.58 -13.91 -9.36
C ASN A 121 16.02 -14.28 -7.94
N TYR A 122 15.23 -13.90 -6.94
CA TYR A 122 15.53 -14.14 -5.52
C TYR A 122 15.75 -15.62 -5.18
N LYS A 123 15.14 -16.51 -5.97
CA LYS A 123 15.35 -17.97 -5.90
C LYS A 123 16.82 -18.38 -6.00
N LEU A 124 17.69 -17.58 -6.65
CA LEU A 124 19.12 -17.84 -6.71
C LEU A 124 19.82 -17.71 -5.35
N ALA A 125 19.27 -16.91 -4.44
CA ALA A 125 19.79 -16.68 -3.10
C ALA A 125 19.22 -17.66 -2.06
N THR A 126 17.93 -17.98 -2.16
CA THR A 126 17.25 -18.75 -1.10
C THR A 126 16.70 -20.10 -1.54
N GLY A 127 16.66 -20.39 -2.84
CA GLY A 127 15.97 -21.56 -3.39
C GLY A 127 14.46 -21.39 -3.56
N THR A 128 13.88 -20.26 -3.11
CA THR A 128 12.43 -19.96 -3.22
C THR A 128 12.19 -18.57 -3.84
N ASN A 129 11.10 -18.40 -4.59
CA ASN A 129 10.73 -17.10 -5.18
C ASN A 129 10.26 -16.10 -4.09
N ALA A 130 10.52 -14.80 -4.28
CA ALA A 130 10.10 -13.76 -3.35
C ALA A 130 8.58 -13.50 -3.30
N ASN A 131 7.84 -13.84 -4.36
CA ASN A 131 6.41 -13.56 -4.45
C ASN A 131 5.65 -14.24 -3.30
N THR A 132 4.76 -13.49 -2.68
CA THR A 132 3.98 -13.95 -1.53
C THR A 132 2.50 -13.68 -1.73
N THR A 133 1.65 -14.65 -1.46
CA THR A 133 0.20 -14.45 -1.35
C THR A 133 -0.21 -14.55 0.11
N GLU A 134 -0.89 -13.52 0.63
CA GLU A 134 -1.51 -13.52 1.95
C GLU A 134 -3.04 -13.40 1.82
N VAL A 135 -3.76 -14.11 2.69
CA VAL A 135 -5.16 -13.79 3.02
C VAL A 135 -5.16 -13.03 4.34
N TYR A 136 -6.09 -12.12 4.54
CA TYR A 136 -6.22 -11.41 5.80
C TYR A 136 -7.66 -11.14 6.19
N GLY A 137 -7.84 -10.90 7.48
CA GLY A 137 -9.06 -10.37 8.07
C GLY A 137 -8.70 -9.26 9.07
N ALA A 138 -9.50 -8.20 9.09
CA ALA A 138 -9.39 -7.12 10.05
C ALA A 138 -10.75 -6.82 10.68
N LEU A 139 -10.73 -6.49 11.96
CA LEU A 139 -11.86 -5.96 12.71
C LEU A 139 -11.47 -4.59 13.25
N THR A 140 -12.31 -3.60 13.01
CA THR A 140 -12.14 -2.24 13.52
C THR A 140 -13.26 -1.93 14.50
N TYR A 141 -12.90 -1.49 15.70
CA TYR A 141 -13.81 -0.93 16.69
C TYR A 141 -13.41 0.52 16.95
N LYS A 142 -14.23 1.46 16.45
CA LYS A 142 -13.94 2.89 16.48
C LYS A 142 -12.54 3.17 15.91
N MET A 143 -11.64 3.67 16.77
CA MET A 143 -10.26 3.99 16.43
C MET A 143 -9.33 2.78 16.42
N PHE A 144 -9.72 1.65 17.01
CA PHE A 144 -8.84 0.48 17.19
C PHE A 144 -9.04 -0.52 16.07
N THR A 145 -7.95 -1.05 15.54
CA THR A 145 -7.96 -2.10 14.51
C THR A 145 -7.12 -3.28 14.94
N ALA A 146 -7.66 -4.48 14.76
CA ALA A 146 -6.91 -5.72 14.81
C ALA A 146 -6.94 -6.39 13.44
N LYS A 147 -5.78 -6.68 12.85
CA LYS A 147 -5.66 -7.34 11.55
C LYS A 147 -4.77 -8.57 11.66
N TYR A 148 -5.21 -9.68 11.09
CA TYR A 148 -4.41 -10.89 10.96
C TYR A 148 -4.20 -11.23 9.49
N SER A 149 -2.94 -11.37 9.09
CA SER A 149 -2.53 -11.87 7.77
C SER A 149 -1.95 -13.28 7.88
N HIS A 150 -2.28 -14.13 6.91
CA HIS A 150 -1.82 -15.50 6.80
C HIS A 150 -1.24 -15.77 5.41
N ALA A 151 0.03 -16.18 5.36
CA ALA A 151 0.71 -16.48 4.11
C ALA A 151 0.25 -17.84 3.55
N LEU A 152 -0.32 -17.82 2.35
CA LEU A 152 -0.73 -19.02 1.60
C LEU A 152 0.45 -19.65 0.85
N THR A 153 1.50 -18.87 0.60
CA THR A 153 2.75 -19.31 -0.02
C THR A 153 3.93 -19.10 0.93
N ASP A 154 5.12 -19.53 0.53
CA ASP A 154 6.35 -19.17 1.24
C ASP A 154 6.50 -17.65 1.33
N LEU A 155 6.79 -17.15 2.53
CA LEU A 155 6.85 -15.75 2.88
C LEU A 155 8.19 -15.15 2.45
N PHE A 156 8.14 -14.25 1.47
CA PHE A 156 9.28 -13.48 0.91
C PHE A 156 10.50 -14.33 0.60
N GLY A 157 10.28 -15.49 -0.03
CA GLY A 157 11.34 -16.40 -0.43
C GLY A 157 12.03 -17.14 0.71
N THR A 158 11.46 -17.14 1.92
CA THR A 158 11.88 -18.02 3.03
C THR A 158 11.38 -19.44 2.74
N PRO A 159 12.25 -20.44 2.52
CA PRO A 159 11.81 -21.78 2.13
C PRO A 159 10.93 -22.46 3.19
N ASN A 160 9.88 -23.17 2.75
CA ASN A 160 8.98 -23.97 3.60
C ASN A 160 8.20 -23.16 4.66
N SER A 161 7.98 -21.88 4.40
CA SER A 161 7.38 -20.92 5.33
C SER A 161 5.91 -20.58 5.05
N SER A 162 5.27 -21.27 4.10
CA SER A 162 3.81 -21.21 3.97
C SER A 162 3.11 -21.49 5.31
N GLY A 163 2.03 -20.77 5.58
CA GLY A 163 1.36 -20.75 6.88
C GLY A 163 1.98 -19.80 7.92
N SER A 164 2.94 -18.96 7.51
CA SER A 164 3.39 -17.81 8.28
C SER A 164 2.22 -16.87 8.61
N GLY A 165 2.31 -16.15 9.73
CA GLY A 165 1.22 -15.32 10.22
C GLY A 165 1.72 -14.02 10.80
N TYR A 166 0.90 -12.98 10.70
CA TYR A 166 1.16 -11.67 11.28
C TYR A 166 -0.09 -11.11 11.91
N LEU A 167 0.02 -10.70 13.18
CA LEU A 167 -1.03 -9.99 13.90
C LEU A 167 -0.61 -8.53 14.06
N ASP A 168 -1.46 -7.60 13.64
CA ASP A 168 -1.33 -6.16 13.80
C ASP A 168 -2.40 -5.65 14.75
N LEU A 169 -1.99 -4.80 15.71
CA LEU A 169 -2.88 -3.98 16.51
C LEU A 169 -2.49 -2.51 16.34
N SER A 170 -3.45 -1.68 15.98
CA SER A 170 -3.24 -0.25 15.75
C SER A 170 -4.40 0.59 16.26
N ALA A 171 -4.15 1.89 16.47
CA ALA A 171 -5.20 2.83 16.84
C ALA A 171 -5.00 4.19 16.15
N GLY A 172 -6.02 4.71 15.46
CA GLY A 172 -5.97 6.01 14.79
C GLY A 172 -6.59 7.12 15.64
N PHE A 173 -5.77 7.96 16.26
CA PHE A 173 -6.25 9.12 17.03
C PHE A 173 -6.30 10.36 16.14
N ASP A 174 -7.50 10.85 15.86
CA ASP A 174 -7.68 12.18 15.27
C ASP A 174 -7.34 13.24 16.31
N LEU A 175 -6.29 14.03 16.04
CA LEU A 175 -5.84 15.12 16.91
C LEU A 175 -6.47 16.47 16.49
N GLY A 176 -7.31 16.46 15.45
CA GLY A 176 -7.91 17.64 14.85
C GLY A 176 -6.98 18.34 13.87
N SER A 177 -7.53 19.29 13.13
CA SER A 177 -6.80 20.10 12.14
C SER A 177 -6.04 19.25 11.10
N GLY A 178 -6.54 18.08 10.74
CA GLY A 178 -5.89 17.16 9.78
C GLY A 178 -4.69 16.40 10.34
N PHE A 179 -4.44 16.43 11.65
CA PHE A 179 -3.42 15.60 12.28
C PHE A 179 -4.00 14.26 12.76
N THR A 180 -3.27 13.19 12.52
CA THR A 180 -3.61 11.86 13.03
C THR A 180 -2.37 11.21 13.64
N LEU A 181 -2.51 10.69 14.85
CA LEU A 181 -1.47 9.92 15.53
C LEU A 181 -1.85 8.44 15.55
N THR A 182 -0.97 7.59 15.07
CA THR A 182 -1.20 6.16 14.94
C THR A 182 -0.08 5.36 15.60
N PRO A 183 -0.23 4.92 16.87
CA PRO A 183 0.55 3.82 17.40
C PRO A 183 0.16 2.50 16.75
N HIS A 184 1.15 1.63 16.52
CA HIS A 184 0.94 0.24 16.16
C HIS A 184 1.90 -0.69 16.90
N VAL A 185 1.50 -1.95 17.03
CA VAL A 185 2.38 -3.06 17.41
C VAL A 185 2.00 -4.32 16.61
N GLY A 186 3.03 -5.00 16.11
CA GLY A 186 2.92 -6.16 15.24
C GLY A 186 3.64 -7.38 15.80
N TRP A 187 3.13 -8.58 15.50
CA TRP A 187 3.74 -9.86 15.81
C TRP A 187 3.86 -10.70 14.54
N GLN A 188 5.07 -10.88 14.05
CA GLN A 188 5.39 -11.75 12.93
C GLN A 188 5.80 -13.13 13.42
N ARG A 189 5.18 -14.17 12.85
CA ARG A 189 5.68 -15.54 12.87
C ARG A 189 6.02 -15.97 11.45
N ILE A 190 7.28 -16.28 11.20
CA ILE A 190 7.75 -16.89 9.96
C ILE A 190 7.91 -18.39 10.22
N ARG A 191 7.05 -19.21 9.61
CA ARG A 191 7.07 -20.67 9.82
C ARG A 191 8.41 -21.24 9.38
N GLY A 192 9.00 -22.10 10.20
CA GLY A 192 10.31 -22.71 9.92
C GLY A 192 11.50 -21.77 10.11
N PHE A 193 11.30 -20.53 10.55
CA PHE A 193 12.38 -19.56 10.76
C PHE A 193 12.37 -18.97 12.18
N GLY A 194 11.29 -18.32 12.59
CA GLY A 194 11.23 -17.68 13.91
C GLY A 194 10.14 -16.63 14.02
N THR A 195 10.17 -15.87 15.11
CA THR A 195 9.19 -14.82 15.41
C THR A 195 9.86 -13.50 15.69
N TYR A 196 9.23 -12.38 15.39
CA TYR A 196 9.68 -11.08 15.89
C TYR A 196 8.48 -10.14 16.05
N ARG A 197 8.73 -8.97 16.62
CA ARG A 197 7.74 -7.92 16.82
C ARG A 197 8.23 -6.61 16.23
N ASP A 198 7.33 -5.86 15.65
CA ASP A 198 7.57 -4.50 15.22
C ASP A 198 6.62 -3.52 15.91
N HIS A 199 6.99 -2.25 15.88
CA HIS A 199 6.22 -1.17 16.46
C HIS A 199 6.48 0.11 15.67
N ALA A 200 5.47 0.97 15.63
CA ALA A 200 5.66 2.33 15.19
C ALA A 200 4.76 3.31 15.93
N LEU A 201 5.20 4.57 15.89
CA LEU A 201 4.37 5.72 16.22
C LEU A 201 4.44 6.68 15.03
N THR A 202 3.31 6.85 14.36
CA THR A 202 3.20 7.66 13.14
C THR A 202 2.37 8.90 13.39
N LEU A 203 2.90 10.07 13.05
CA LEU A 203 2.15 11.31 12.95
C LEU A 203 1.93 11.63 11.47
N ASN A 204 0.67 11.75 11.06
CA ASN A 204 0.29 12.19 9.72
C ASN A 204 -0.31 13.60 9.77
N LYS A 205 -0.09 14.38 8.72
CA LYS A 205 -0.72 15.67 8.48
C LYS A 205 -1.33 15.66 7.08
N ASP A 206 -2.66 15.76 7.02
CA ASP A 206 -3.42 16.06 5.82
C ASP A 206 -3.60 17.58 5.68
N PHE A 207 -3.31 18.09 4.49
CA PHE A 207 -3.49 19.51 4.16
C PHE A 207 -4.87 19.81 3.53
N GLY A 208 -5.70 18.79 3.31
CA GLY A 208 -7.08 18.92 2.81
C GLY A 208 -7.18 19.17 1.31
N ASN A 209 -6.07 19.13 0.58
CA ASN A 209 -5.97 19.33 -0.86
C ASN A 209 -5.35 18.12 -1.58
N GLY A 210 -5.44 16.94 -0.96
CA GLY A 210 -4.81 15.71 -1.44
C GLY A 210 -3.36 15.51 -0.99
N PHE A 211 -2.65 16.59 -0.64
CA PHE A 211 -1.27 16.50 -0.13
C PHE A 211 -1.23 16.10 1.35
N ASN A 212 -0.35 15.15 1.66
CA ASN A 212 -0.16 14.57 2.97
C ASN A 212 1.33 14.42 3.28
N VAL A 213 1.72 14.62 4.54
CA VAL A 213 3.07 14.30 5.03
C VAL A 213 2.99 13.44 6.28
N SER A 214 3.99 12.58 6.46
CA SER A 214 4.07 11.69 7.61
C SER A 214 5.47 11.67 8.22
N ALA A 215 5.52 11.44 9.53
CA ALA A 215 6.73 11.14 10.28
C ALA A 215 6.45 9.94 11.18
N ALA A 216 7.25 8.88 11.07
CA ALA A 216 7.06 7.64 11.81
C ALA A 216 8.37 7.21 12.48
N LEU A 217 8.34 6.96 13.79
CA LEU A 217 9.39 6.18 14.44
C LEU A 217 9.05 4.71 14.29
N VAL A 218 9.86 3.97 13.53
CA VAL A 218 9.62 2.56 13.20
C VAL A 218 10.74 1.69 13.74
N GLY A 219 10.42 0.59 14.41
CA GLY A 219 11.40 -0.33 14.98
C GLY A 219 10.93 -1.79 15.02
N THR A 220 11.87 -2.70 15.21
CA THR A 220 11.62 -4.13 15.42
C THR A 220 12.57 -4.68 16.47
N ASN A 221 12.15 -5.75 17.15
CA ASN A 221 12.98 -6.46 18.12
C ASN A 221 13.88 -7.52 17.46
N TRP A 222 13.97 -7.56 16.13
CA TRP A 222 14.77 -8.54 15.36
C TRP A 222 16.12 -8.85 16.00
N LYS A 223 16.97 -7.84 16.20
CA LYS A 223 18.32 -8.04 16.74
C LYS A 223 18.32 -8.66 18.14
N SER A 224 17.40 -8.24 19.00
CA SER A 224 17.28 -8.80 20.35
C SER A 224 16.78 -10.25 20.33
N HIS A 225 16.00 -10.65 19.31
CA HIS A 225 15.44 -11.99 19.22
C HIS A 225 16.37 -12.98 18.50
N PHE A 226 17.02 -12.56 17.42
CA PHE A 226 17.90 -13.42 16.61
C PHE A 226 19.39 -13.25 16.93
N GLY A 227 19.74 -12.35 17.86
CA GLY A 227 21.13 -12.11 18.29
C GLY A 227 22.00 -11.35 17.28
N THR A 228 21.50 -11.09 16.07
CA THR A 228 22.21 -10.41 14.99
C THR A 228 21.35 -9.30 14.37
N PRO A 229 21.93 -8.17 13.93
CA PRO A 229 21.22 -7.24 13.06
C PRO A 229 20.69 -7.95 11.80
N TYR A 230 19.63 -7.40 11.20
CA TYR A 230 19.17 -7.87 9.89
C TYR A 230 20.03 -7.17 8.83
N THR A 231 20.96 -7.88 8.21
CA THR A 231 21.83 -7.34 7.16
C THR A 231 21.78 -8.25 5.94
N LEU A 232 21.72 -7.68 4.75
CA LEU A 232 21.83 -8.41 3.49
C LEU A 232 23.20 -8.18 2.85
N PRO A 233 23.78 -9.16 2.13
CA PRO A 233 25.11 -9.05 1.55
C PRO A 233 25.39 -7.74 0.79
N GLY A 234 24.49 -7.31 -0.10
CA GLY A 234 24.62 -6.09 -0.89
C GLY A 234 24.33 -4.80 -0.12
N SER A 235 23.63 -4.89 1.02
CA SER A 235 23.42 -3.74 1.93
C SER A 235 24.64 -3.44 2.81
N GLY A 236 25.71 -4.22 2.69
CA GLY A 236 26.94 -4.07 3.47
C GLY A 236 26.72 -4.33 4.96
N THR A 237 27.03 -3.33 5.80
CA THR A 237 26.86 -3.41 7.26
C THR A 237 25.56 -2.75 7.75
N THR A 238 24.70 -2.36 6.83
CA THR A 238 23.47 -1.63 7.13
C THR A 238 22.45 -2.55 7.80
N ASP A 239 22.15 -2.32 9.08
CA ASP A 239 21.09 -3.04 9.80
C ASP A 239 19.71 -2.56 9.32
N LEU A 240 19.02 -3.36 8.52
CA LEU A 240 17.69 -3.07 7.96
C LEU A 240 16.58 -3.14 9.01
N GLY A 241 16.83 -3.73 10.18
CA GLY A 241 15.88 -3.80 11.30
C GLY A 241 16.07 -2.71 12.36
N LYS A 242 17.14 -1.90 12.27
CA LYS A 242 17.40 -0.83 13.25
C LYS A 242 16.26 0.20 13.28
N THR A 243 15.92 0.64 14.49
CA THR A 243 14.93 1.70 14.70
C THR A 243 15.37 3.01 14.05
N SER A 244 14.46 3.67 13.34
CA SER A 244 14.74 4.98 12.72
C SER A 244 13.47 5.80 12.51
N LEU A 245 13.68 7.11 12.31
CA LEU A 245 12.65 8.01 11.78
C LEU A 245 12.49 7.75 10.28
N VAL A 246 11.25 7.62 9.84
CA VAL A 246 10.85 7.56 8.43
C VAL A 246 9.97 8.78 8.15
N ILE A 247 10.29 9.53 7.09
CA ILE A 247 9.50 10.68 6.66
C ILE A 247 8.90 10.36 5.30
N GLY A 248 7.63 10.72 5.10
CA GLY A 248 6.91 10.51 3.86
C GLY A 248 6.18 11.75 3.38
N ALA A 249 6.00 11.83 2.07
CA ALA A 249 5.10 12.77 1.42
C ALA A 249 4.27 12.02 0.37
N LYS A 250 2.97 12.30 0.30
CA LYS A 250 2.03 11.64 -0.62
C LYS A 250 1.04 12.66 -1.16
N TYR A 251 0.66 12.50 -2.42
CA TYR A 251 -0.44 13.23 -3.03
C TYR A 251 -1.51 12.23 -3.49
N ASN A 252 -2.76 12.47 -3.11
CA ASN A 252 -3.91 11.72 -3.58
C ASN A 252 -4.69 12.57 -4.61
N PHE A 253 -5.11 11.95 -5.70
CA PHE A 253 -5.90 12.54 -6.77
C PHE A 253 -7.36 12.11 -6.70
#